data_AF-A0A672SQD7-F1
#
_entry.id   AF-A0A672SQD7-F1
#
_cell.length_a   1.000
_cell.length_b   1.000
_cell.length_c   1.000
_cell.angle_alpha   90.00
_cell.angle_beta   90.00
_cell.angle_gamma   90.00
#
_symmetry.space_group_name_H-M   'P 1'
#
loop_
_entity.id
_entity.type
_entity.pdbx_description
1 polymer ?
#
loop_
_entity_poly.entity_id
_entity_poly.type
_entity_poly.pdbx_seq_one_letter_code
_entity_poly.pdbx_strand_id
1 'polypeptide(L)'
;MKIIYLLNVCQLHYIVCNIIIHKQKWLIFPLCIPTLKFQSSPIKAYPTDPYKESDWPQGFGQLSQEGMKQHFELGQFLKKRYTGFLSEDYDRHEIFIRSTDVDRTLMSAEVNLAGMFPPNGSEVFNPDMKWQPIPVHTVPADEEKLLSFPLDDCPRYTQLMNETEKTDIFLNMTETYKVSPPCKNSFITAEHMS
;
A
#
# COMPACT_ATOMS: atom_id res chain seq x y z
N MET A 1 12.64 19.51 -22.52
CA MET A 1 11.94 18.40 -21.84
C MET A 1 12.70 18.10 -20.56
N LYS A 2 12.27 18.64 -19.42
CA LYS A 2 12.90 18.43 -18.11
C LYS A 2 11.89 17.70 -17.24
N ILE A 3 12.08 16.39 -17.09
CA ILE A 3 11.35 15.59 -16.11
C ILE A 3 12.06 15.84 -14.78
N ILE A 4 11.46 16.65 -13.92
CA ILE A 4 11.99 16.93 -12.58
C ILE A 4 11.40 15.84 -11.68
N TYR A 5 12.17 14.77 -11.45
CA TYR A 5 11.92 13.85 -10.35
C TYR A 5 12.32 14.56 -9.05
N LEU A 6 11.34 15.03 -8.28
CA LEU A 6 11.59 15.39 -6.88
C LEU A 6 11.71 14.08 -6.08
N LEU A 7 12.92 13.51 -6.11
CA LEU A 7 13.36 12.49 -5.17
C LEU A 7 13.49 13.15 -3.80
N ASN A 8 12.40 13.22 -3.05
CA ASN A 8 12.47 13.45 -1.62
C ASN A 8 12.57 12.10 -0.91
N VAL A 9 13.74 11.89 -0.34
CA VAL A 9 14.15 10.77 0.49
C VAL A 9 13.33 10.77 1.77
N CYS A 10 12.30 9.93 1.85
CA CYS A 10 11.76 9.41 3.10
C CYS A 10 10.69 8.37 2.77
N GLN A 11 10.89 7.10 3.14
CA GLN A 11 9.99 6.42 4.09
C GLN A 11 10.25 4.91 4.15
N LEU A 12 10.35 4.44 5.40
CA LEU A 12 10.30 3.06 5.82
C LEU A 12 9.01 2.37 5.33
N HIS A 13 9.17 1.18 4.77
CA HIS A 13 8.15 0.16 4.48
C HIS A 13 6.95 0.59 3.62
N TYR A 14 7.12 0.42 2.31
CA TYR A 14 6.19 0.70 1.23
C TYR A 14 5.01 -0.29 1.18
N ILE A 15 3.78 0.22 1.24
CA ILE A 15 2.60 -0.38 0.61
C ILE A 15 2.12 0.64 -0.42
N VAL A 16 2.55 0.49 -1.67
CA VAL A 16 2.17 1.40 -2.76
C VAL A 16 1.06 0.75 -3.57
N CYS A 17 -0.17 1.17 -3.32
CA CYS A 17 -1.26 0.98 -4.27
C CYS A 17 -1.30 2.24 -5.15
N ASN A 18 -0.87 2.15 -6.41
CA ASN A 18 -0.90 3.27 -7.35
C ASN A 18 -2.14 3.16 -8.25
N ILE A 19 -3.17 3.94 -7.95
CA ILE A 19 -4.29 4.14 -8.87
C ILE A 19 -3.83 5.13 -9.96
N ILE A 20 -3.66 4.67 -11.20
CA ILE A 20 -3.23 5.50 -12.33
C ILE A 20 -4.47 6.02 -13.06
N ILE A 21 -4.87 7.27 -12.79
CA ILE A 21 -6.00 7.88 -13.50
C ILE A 21 -5.54 8.35 -14.88
N HIS A 22 -6.11 7.81 -15.95
CA HIS A 22 -5.74 8.14 -17.32
C HIS A 22 -6.88 8.90 -18.02
N LYS A 23 -6.86 10.24 -17.99
CA LYS A 23 -7.45 11.03 -19.07
C LYS A 23 -6.34 11.44 -20.04
N GLN A 24 -6.66 11.85 -21.27
CA GLN A 24 -5.73 12.27 -22.35
C GLN A 24 -4.73 13.41 -22.01
N LYS A 25 -4.51 13.70 -20.74
CA LYS A 25 -3.37 14.41 -20.17
C LYS A 25 -2.81 13.50 -19.09
N TRP A 26 -1.58 13.03 -19.28
CA TRP A 26 -0.81 12.19 -18.36
C TRP A 26 -0.64 12.85 -16.98
N LEU A 27 -1.71 12.92 -16.18
CA LEU A 27 -1.64 13.18 -14.75
C LEU A 27 -1.50 11.84 -14.06
N ILE A 28 -0.24 11.38 -14.02
CA ILE A 28 0.17 10.37 -13.04
C ILE A 28 0.13 11.11 -11.70
N PHE A 29 -0.99 11.05 -11.00
CA PHE A 29 -0.98 11.30 -9.56
C PHE A 29 -0.50 10.00 -8.92
N PRO A 30 0.78 9.88 -8.51
CA PRO A 30 1.07 8.92 -7.46
C PRO A 30 0.27 9.41 -6.27
N LEU A 31 -0.86 8.77 -5.98
CA LEU A 31 -1.55 8.98 -4.73
C LEU A 31 -0.72 8.26 -3.64
N CYS A 32 0.51 8.74 -3.43
CA CYS A 32 1.26 8.51 -2.22
C CYS A 32 0.51 9.25 -1.12
N ILE A 33 -0.42 8.58 -0.44
CA ILE A 33 -0.94 9.06 0.83
C ILE A 33 0.13 8.67 1.86
N PRO A 34 1.00 9.58 2.30
CA PRO A 34 2.20 9.22 3.08
C PRO A 34 1.88 8.86 4.54
N THR A 35 0.60 8.70 4.89
CA THR A 35 0.11 8.77 6.27
C THR A 35 -0.84 7.65 6.69
N LEU A 36 -1.23 6.73 5.81
CA LEU A 36 -2.06 5.60 6.20
C LEU A 36 -1.24 4.31 6.12
N LYS A 37 -0.63 3.93 7.24
CA LYS A 37 -0.28 2.52 7.48
C LYS A 37 -1.60 1.76 7.56
N PHE A 38 -2.10 1.31 6.41
CA PHE A 38 -3.25 0.43 6.38
C PHE A 38 -2.93 -0.86 7.13
N GLN A 39 -3.84 -1.29 7.99
CA GLN A 39 -3.56 -2.38 8.91
C GLN A 39 -3.39 -3.71 8.16
N SER A 40 -2.21 -4.29 8.31
CA SER A 40 -1.86 -5.62 7.82
C SER A 40 -1.14 -6.38 8.94
N SER A 41 -1.22 -7.70 8.91
CA SER A 41 -0.44 -8.55 9.81
C SER A 41 1.06 -8.36 9.54
N PRO A 42 1.95 -8.56 10.55
CA PRO A 42 3.39 -8.52 10.35
C PRO A 42 3.83 -9.43 9.19
N ILE A 43 4.82 -9.01 8.40
CA ILE A 43 5.34 -9.82 7.28
C ILE A 43 6.21 -10.97 7.80
N LYS A 44 6.96 -10.72 8.88
CA LYS A 44 7.83 -11.70 9.54
C LYS A 44 7.85 -11.41 11.04
N ALA A 45 7.84 -12.47 11.84
CA ALA A 45 8.16 -12.40 13.26
C ALA A 45 9.67 -12.57 13.48
N TYR A 46 10.20 -11.98 14.55
CA TYR A 46 11.58 -12.22 14.97
C TYR A 46 11.65 -13.56 15.75
N PRO A 47 12.83 -14.21 15.84
CA PRO A 47 12.92 -15.58 16.38
C PRO A 47 12.38 -15.78 17.80
N THR A 48 12.36 -14.73 18.63
CA THR A 48 11.89 -14.78 20.02
C THR A 48 10.50 -14.15 20.21
N ASP A 49 9.75 -13.92 19.15
CA ASP A 49 8.40 -13.35 19.22
C ASP A 49 7.43 -14.35 19.88
N PRO A 50 6.68 -13.94 20.93
CA PRO A 50 5.63 -14.78 21.49
C PRO A 50 4.47 -15.02 20.51
N TYR A 51 4.22 -14.11 19.57
CA TYR A 51 3.14 -14.23 18.60
C TYR A 51 3.63 -14.85 17.30
N LYS A 52 3.04 -15.97 16.95
CA LYS A 52 3.35 -16.72 15.72
C LYS A 52 2.28 -16.46 14.67
N GLU A 53 2.50 -16.99 13.48
CA GLU A 53 1.56 -16.84 12.35
C GLU A 53 0.14 -17.28 12.70
N SER A 54 0.00 -18.33 13.53
CA SER A 54 -1.29 -18.86 13.99
C SER A 54 -2.12 -17.89 14.82
N ASP A 55 -1.49 -16.89 15.44
CA ASP A 55 -2.18 -15.86 16.24
C ASP A 55 -2.83 -14.78 15.36
N TRP A 56 -2.54 -14.79 14.05
CA TRP A 56 -3.11 -13.87 13.07
C TRP A 56 -4.21 -14.58 12.27
N PRO A 57 -5.45 -14.05 12.24
CA PRO A 57 -6.59 -14.74 11.61
C PRO A 57 -6.40 -15.10 10.14
N GLN A 58 -5.61 -14.31 9.40
CA GLN A 58 -5.28 -14.54 8.00
C GLN A 58 -3.81 -14.89 7.78
N GLY A 59 -3.02 -15.07 8.84
CA GLY A 59 -1.57 -15.27 8.75
C GLY A 59 -0.78 -13.98 8.52
N PHE A 60 0.50 -14.14 8.23
CA PHE A 60 1.45 -13.03 8.10
C PHE A 60 1.32 -12.30 6.75
N GLY A 61 1.53 -10.98 6.79
CA GLY A 61 1.54 -10.13 5.60
C GLY A 61 0.20 -9.96 4.89
N GLN A 62 -0.89 -10.50 5.45
CA GLN A 62 -2.24 -10.42 4.90
C GLN A 62 -3.00 -9.16 5.37
N LEU A 63 -3.99 -8.76 4.57
CA LEU A 63 -4.82 -7.58 4.84
C LEU A 63 -5.82 -7.89 5.96
N SER A 64 -5.87 -7.05 6.99
CA SER A 64 -6.84 -7.24 8.08
C SER A 64 -8.23 -6.73 7.68
N GLN A 65 -9.28 -7.19 8.37
CA GLN A 65 -10.64 -6.67 8.18
C GLN A 65 -10.73 -5.16 8.40
N GLU A 66 -9.92 -4.63 9.33
CA GLU A 66 -9.85 -3.19 9.58
C GLU A 66 -9.13 -2.47 8.43
N GLY A 67 -8.06 -3.05 7.89
CA GLY A 67 -7.40 -2.55 6.68
C GLY A 67 -8.36 -2.46 5.49
N MET A 68 -9.25 -3.44 5.31
CA MET A 68 -10.30 -3.38 4.28
C MET A 68 -11.23 -2.19 4.50
N LYS A 69 -11.75 -1.97 5.71
CA LYS A 69 -12.61 -0.81 6.01
C LYS A 69 -11.91 0.51 5.71
N GLN A 70 -10.64 0.64 6.10
CA GLN A 70 -9.86 1.84 5.83
C GLN A 70 -9.67 2.09 4.33
N HIS A 71 -9.42 1.04 3.54
CA HIS A 71 -9.34 1.16 2.08
C HIS A 71 -10.67 1.54 1.44
N PHE A 72 -11.78 1.00 1.96
CA PHE A 72 -13.13 1.33 1.49
C PHE A 72 -13.48 2.80 1.76
N GLU A 73 -13.23 3.28 2.98
CA GLU A 73 -13.42 4.69 3.37
C GLU A 73 -12.53 5.63 2.55
N LEU A 74 -11.28 5.22 2.30
CA LEU A 74 -10.40 5.96 1.40
C LEU A 74 -11.00 6.04 -0.01
N GLY A 75 -11.56 4.95 -0.54
CA GLY A 75 -12.21 4.95 -1.86
C GLY A 75 -13.35 5.96 -1.93
N GLN A 76 -14.20 6.00 -0.89
CA GLN A 76 -15.27 6.99 -0.77
C GLN A 76 -14.74 8.43 -0.70
N PHE A 77 -13.65 8.65 0.04
CA PHE A 77 -13.00 9.95 0.12
C PHE A 77 -12.45 10.39 -1.25
N LEU A 78 -11.79 9.48 -1.98
CA LEU A 78 -11.25 9.78 -3.31
C LEU A 78 -12.36 10.10 -4.31
N LYS A 79 -13.46 9.34 -4.28
CA LYS A 79 -14.63 9.65 -5.11
C LYS A 79 -15.15 11.07 -4.88
N LYS A 80 -15.31 11.46 -3.61
CA LYS A 80 -15.74 12.82 -3.22
C LYS A 80 -14.73 13.89 -3.61
N ARG A 81 -13.43 13.59 -3.50
CA ARG A 81 -12.35 14.53 -3.84
C ARG A 81 -12.26 14.79 -5.34
N TYR A 82 -12.52 13.78 -6.16
CA TYR A 82 -12.41 13.83 -7.62
C TYR A 82 -13.78 13.95 -8.32
N THR A 83 -14.84 14.29 -7.60
CA THR A 83 -16.14 14.63 -8.17
C THR A 83 -15.99 15.76 -9.20
N GLY A 84 -16.52 15.55 -10.41
CA GLY A 84 -16.41 16.49 -11.53
C GLY A 84 -15.14 16.35 -12.38
N PHE A 85 -14.12 15.64 -11.91
CA PHE A 85 -12.98 15.22 -12.73
C PHE A 85 -13.20 13.81 -13.31
N LEU A 86 -13.67 12.90 -12.47
CA LEU A 86 -14.09 11.55 -12.84
C LEU A 86 -15.60 11.49 -13.04
N SER A 87 -16.03 10.61 -13.93
CA SER A 87 -17.44 10.27 -14.11
C SER A 87 -18.02 9.67 -12.81
N GLU A 88 -19.35 9.80 -12.65
CA GLU A 88 -20.05 9.19 -11.50
C GLU A 88 -20.01 7.67 -11.56
N ASP A 89 -20.17 7.11 -12.75
CA ASP A 89 -20.08 5.69 -13.02
C ASP A 89 -18.65 5.29 -13.46
N TYR A 90 -18.34 4.00 -13.47
CA TYR A 90 -17.02 3.52 -13.86
C TYR A 90 -16.84 3.59 -15.39
N ASP A 91 -15.81 4.32 -15.85
CA ASP A 91 -15.38 4.30 -17.26
C ASP A 91 -13.96 3.74 -17.38
N ARG A 92 -13.84 2.63 -18.11
CA ARG A 92 -12.56 1.96 -18.44
C ARG A 92 -11.57 2.85 -19.19
N HIS A 93 -12.02 3.94 -19.81
CA HIS A 93 -11.15 4.87 -20.55
C HIS A 93 -10.67 6.03 -19.68
N GLU A 94 -11.23 6.23 -18.48
CA GLU A 94 -10.85 7.31 -17.56
C GLU A 94 -9.87 6.83 -16.48
N ILE A 95 -9.92 5.56 -16.09
CA ILE A 95 -9.10 5.03 -15.00
C ILE A 95 -8.38 3.74 -15.39
N PHE A 96 -7.13 3.62 -14.93
CA PHE A 96 -6.30 2.44 -15.08
C PHE A 96 -5.71 2.06 -13.72
N ILE A 97 -6.04 0.88 -13.21
CA ILE A 97 -5.58 0.49 -11.88
C ILE A 97 -4.43 -0.50 -12.01
N ARG A 98 -3.32 -0.21 -11.35
CA ARG A 98 -2.17 -1.10 -11.26
C ARG A 98 -1.76 -1.31 -9.81
N SER A 99 -1.59 -2.57 -9.42
CA SER A 99 -1.08 -2.95 -8.11
C SER A 99 0.16 -3.82 -8.25
N THR A 100 0.89 -4.01 -7.15
CA THR A 100 1.93 -5.05 -7.07
C THR A 100 1.29 -6.42 -6.93
N ASP A 101 1.98 -7.46 -7.39
CA ASP A 101 1.53 -8.86 -7.32
C ASP A 101 1.68 -9.45 -5.91
N VAL A 102 0.93 -8.88 -4.97
CA VAL A 102 0.86 -9.32 -3.58
C VAL A 102 -0.59 -9.24 -3.12
N ASP A 103 -1.08 -10.30 -2.46
CA ASP A 103 -2.48 -10.42 -2.03
C ASP A 103 -2.98 -9.16 -1.31
N ARG A 104 -2.23 -8.68 -0.31
CA ARG A 104 -2.62 -7.48 0.45
C ARG A 104 -2.83 -6.27 -0.44
N THR A 105 -2.02 -6.06 -1.47
CA THR A 105 -2.10 -4.89 -2.34
C THR A 105 -3.18 -5.03 -3.40
N LEU A 106 -3.46 -6.25 -3.86
CA LEU A 106 -4.57 -6.53 -4.78
C LEU A 106 -5.91 -6.36 -4.05
N MET A 107 -6.08 -7.00 -2.89
CA MET A 107 -7.28 -6.88 -2.06
C MET A 107 -7.54 -5.42 -1.65
N SER A 108 -6.49 -4.69 -1.25
CA SER A 108 -6.59 -3.26 -0.94
C SER A 108 -7.09 -2.43 -2.13
N ALA A 109 -6.63 -2.73 -3.35
CA ALA A 109 -7.06 -2.04 -4.55
C ALA A 109 -8.55 -2.32 -4.84
N GLU A 110 -8.97 -3.58 -4.78
CA GLU A 110 -10.36 -3.98 -5.02
C GLU A 110 -11.33 -3.34 -4.02
N VAL A 111 -10.98 -3.36 -2.73
CA VAL A 111 -11.81 -2.76 -1.68
C VAL A 111 -11.87 -1.24 -1.80
N ASN A 112 -10.77 -0.60 -2.20
CA ASN A 112 -10.77 0.83 -2.49
C ASN A 112 -11.70 1.18 -3.65
N LEU A 113 -11.65 0.41 -4.74
CA LEU A 113 -12.51 0.59 -5.90
C LEU A 113 -13.98 0.34 -5.60
N ALA A 114 -14.29 -0.63 -4.74
CA ALA A 114 -15.64 -0.88 -4.25
C ALA A 114 -16.23 0.35 -3.53
N GLY A 115 -15.41 1.08 -2.77
CA GLY A 115 -15.82 2.33 -2.12
C GLY A 115 -15.89 3.52 -3.09
N MET A 116 -15.11 3.50 -4.17
CA MET A 116 -14.98 4.60 -5.12
C MET A 116 -16.06 4.58 -6.22
N PHE A 117 -16.46 3.40 -6.69
CA PHE A 117 -17.41 3.20 -7.79
C PHE A 117 -18.53 2.21 -7.42
N PRO A 118 -19.41 2.57 -6.48
CA PRO A 118 -20.60 1.74 -6.22
C PRO A 118 -21.49 1.70 -7.48
N PRO A 119 -21.95 0.51 -7.92
CA PRO A 119 -22.75 0.38 -9.12
C PRO A 119 -24.12 1.04 -8.94
N ASN A 120 -24.57 1.77 -9.97
CA ASN A 120 -25.87 2.42 -10.01
C ASN A 120 -26.63 2.05 -11.29
N GLY A 121 -27.96 2.02 -11.20
CA GLY A 121 -28.84 1.80 -12.35
C GLY A 121 -28.50 0.53 -13.13
N SER A 122 -28.07 0.67 -14.38
CA SER A 122 -27.75 -0.43 -15.28
C SER A 122 -26.45 -1.18 -14.98
N GLU A 123 -25.57 -0.65 -14.13
CA GLU A 123 -24.31 -1.31 -13.74
C GLU A 123 -24.51 -2.34 -12.61
N VAL A 124 -25.70 -2.36 -11.99
CA VAL A 124 -26.02 -3.30 -10.91
C VAL A 124 -26.30 -4.67 -11.52
N PHE A 125 -25.31 -5.56 -11.47
CA PHE A 125 -25.50 -6.95 -11.91
C PHE A 125 -26.24 -7.81 -10.87
N ASN A 126 -26.17 -7.44 -9.59
CA ASN A 126 -26.86 -8.11 -8.49
C ASN A 126 -27.47 -7.07 -7.53
N PRO A 127 -28.81 -7.01 -7.39
CA PRO A 127 -29.49 -6.05 -6.52
C PRO A 127 -29.08 -6.12 -5.04
N ASP A 128 -28.70 -7.31 -4.56
CA ASP A 128 -28.32 -7.53 -3.15
C ASP A 128 -26.86 -7.12 -2.88
N MET A 129 -26.07 -6.83 -3.92
CA MET A 129 -24.65 -6.56 -3.82
C MET A 129 -24.29 -5.23 -4.51
N LYS A 130 -23.97 -4.21 -3.71
CA LYS A 130 -23.49 -2.90 -4.19
C LYS A 130 -22.00 -2.93 -4.53
N TRP A 131 -21.60 -3.86 -5.37
CA TRP A 131 -20.23 -4.03 -5.83
C TRP A 131 -20.24 -4.33 -7.32
N GLN A 132 -19.21 -3.89 -8.03
CA GLN A 132 -18.98 -4.23 -9.43
C GLN A 132 -17.52 -4.63 -9.66
N PRO A 133 -17.25 -5.58 -10.57
CA PRO A 133 -15.90 -5.98 -10.90
C PRO A 133 -15.20 -4.89 -11.70
N ILE A 134 -14.12 -4.34 -11.14
CA ILE A 134 -13.24 -3.38 -11.81
C ILE A 134 -11.85 -4.03 -11.96
N PRO A 135 -11.27 -4.08 -13.18
CA PRO A 135 -10.00 -4.76 -13.41
C PRO A 135 -8.84 -4.05 -12.68
N VAL A 136 -8.09 -4.84 -11.91
CA VAL A 136 -6.80 -4.46 -11.32
C VAL A 136 -5.70 -5.17 -12.09
N HIS A 137 -4.81 -4.41 -12.71
CA HIS A 137 -3.69 -4.96 -13.45
C HIS A 137 -2.48 -5.15 -12.53
N THR A 138 -1.76 -6.25 -12.73
CA THR A 138 -0.53 -6.56 -12.00
C THR A 138 0.54 -7.02 -12.97
N VAL A 139 1.78 -7.00 -12.50
CA VAL A 139 2.95 -7.56 -13.19
C VAL A 139 3.64 -8.49 -12.20
N PRO A 140 4.10 -9.67 -12.63
CA PRO A 140 4.87 -10.57 -11.78
C PRO A 140 6.01 -9.86 -11.05
N ALA A 141 6.29 -10.29 -9.81
CA ALA A 141 7.23 -9.59 -8.92
C ALA A 141 8.65 -9.45 -9.48
N ASP A 142 9.12 -10.42 -10.28
CA ASP A 142 10.42 -10.42 -10.96
C ASP A 142 10.49 -9.43 -12.14
N GLU A 143 9.35 -9.09 -12.73
CA GLU A 143 9.23 -8.10 -13.80
C GLU A 143 8.81 -6.70 -13.30
N GLU A 144 8.50 -6.57 -12.00
CA GLU A 144 7.99 -5.35 -11.40
C GLU A 144 9.09 -4.30 -11.19
N LYS A 145 9.13 -3.30 -12.08
CA LYS A 145 10.14 -2.23 -12.09
C LYS A 145 9.63 -0.85 -11.70
N LEU A 146 8.33 -0.71 -11.46
CA LEU A 146 7.67 0.58 -11.24
C LEU A 146 7.20 0.77 -9.80
N LEU A 147 6.67 -0.27 -9.17
CA LEU A 147 5.94 -0.20 -7.91
C LEU A 147 6.66 -0.90 -6.75
N SER A 148 7.52 -1.87 -7.05
CA SER A 148 8.32 -2.58 -6.05
C SER A 148 9.71 -1.95 -5.96
N PHE A 149 10.10 -1.54 -4.74
CA PHE A 149 11.44 -1.06 -4.43
C PHE A 149 11.93 -1.72 -3.13
N PRO A 150 13.22 -2.07 -3.04
CA PRO A 150 14.29 -1.85 -4.02
C PRO A 150 14.18 -2.73 -5.27
N LEU A 151 14.76 -2.27 -6.38
CA LEU A 151 14.82 -3.07 -7.61
C LEU A 151 15.88 -4.16 -7.45
N ASP A 152 15.46 -5.41 -7.60
CA ASP A 152 16.37 -6.53 -7.72
C ASP A 152 17.22 -6.34 -9.00
N ASP A 153 18.51 -6.68 -8.93
CA ASP A 153 19.48 -6.51 -10.02
C ASP A 153 19.81 -5.06 -10.45
N CYS A 154 19.93 -4.13 -9.49
CA CYS A 154 20.47 -2.79 -9.74
C CYS A 154 21.87 -2.62 -9.10
N PRO A 155 22.99 -2.85 -9.83
CA PRO A 155 24.34 -2.72 -9.28
C PRO A 155 24.64 -1.33 -8.71
N ARG A 156 24.07 -0.29 -9.33
CA ARG A 156 24.22 1.09 -8.86
C ARG A 156 23.52 1.32 -7.53
N TYR A 157 22.36 0.69 -7.30
CA TYR A 157 21.67 0.77 -6.02
C TYR A 157 22.51 0.13 -4.90
N THR A 158 23.05 -1.08 -5.13
CA THR A 158 23.94 -1.74 -4.17
C THR A 158 25.18 -0.90 -3.86
N GLN A 159 25.79 -0.28 -4.88
CA GLN A 159 26.92 0.63 -4.67
C GLN A 159 26.53 1.83 -3.79
N LEU A 160 25.40 2.49 -4.08
CA LEU A 160 24.93 3.64 -3.32
C LEU A 160 24.55 3.27 -1.88
N MET A 161 23.98 2.09 -1.65
CA MET A 161 23.71 1.59 -0.30
C MET A 161 25.02 1.38 0.48
N ASN A 162 26.01 0.73 -0.14
CA ASN A 162 27.34 0.52 0.46
C ASN A 162 28.08 1.84 0.75
N GLU A 163 27.93 2.86 -0.11
CA GLU A 163 28.46 4.20 0.11
C GLU A 163 27.73 4.89 1.29
N THR A 164 26.41 4.74 1.36
CA THR A 164 25.56 5.32 2.43
C THR A 164 25.87 4.72 3.79
N GLU A 165 26.06 3.40 3.87
CA GLU A 165 26.38 2.70 5.12
C GLU A 165 27.72 3.14 5.74
N LYS A 166 28.64 3.67 4.92
CA LYS A 166 29.95 4.19 5.37
C LYS A 166 29.91 5.65 5.79
N THR A 167 28.80 6.35 5.59
CA THR A 167 28.70 7.77 5.98
C THR A 167 28.62 7.90 7.49
N ASP A 168 29.24 8.96 8.04
CA ASP A 168 29.20 9.26 9.47
C ASP A 168 27.76 9.42 9.99
N ILE A 169 26.85 9.92 9.15
CA ILE A 169 25.43 10.06 9.48
C ILE A 169 24.80 8.68 9.76
N PHE A 170 25.03 7.70 8.87
CA PHE A 170 24.49 6.36 9.04
C PHE A 170 25.10 5.66 10.25
N LEU A 171 26.42 5.79 10.44
CA LEU A 171 27.11 5.21 11.59
C LEU A 171 26.65 5.82 12.92
N ASN A 172 26.54 7.16 13.00
CA ASN A 172 26.05 7.86 14.18
C ASN A 172 24.60 7.48 14.51
N MET A 173 23.72 7.37 13.49
CA MET A 173 22.36 6.89 13.71
C MET A 173 22.35 5.44 14.20
N THR A 174 23.15 4.57 13.58
CA THR A 174 23.25 3.17 13.99
C THR A 174 23.75 3.07 15.43
N GLU A 175 24.72 3.88 15.84
CA GLU A 175 25.21 3.94 17.22
C GLU A 175 24.18 4.49 18.21
N THR A 176 23.42 5.51 17.81
CA THR A 176 22.35 6.09 18.62
C THR A 176 21.27 5.06 18.95
N TYR A 177 20.96 4.17 17.99
CA TYR A 177 19.92 3.14 18.13
C TYR A 177 20.48 1.72 18.36
N LYS A 178 21.79 1.55 18.60
CA LYS A 178 22.45 0.25 18.78
C LYS A 178 21.94 -0.54 19.99
N VAL A 179 21.21 0.09 20.92
CA VAL A 179 20.63 -0.58 22.08
C VAL A 179 19.29 0.06 22.46
N SER A 180 18.19 -0.50 21.97
CA SER A 180 17.09 -0.80 22.89
C SER A 180 17.23 -2.30 23.26
N PRO A 181 17.15 -2.68 24.54
CA PRO A 181 16.96 -4.09 24.88
C PRO A 181 15.74 -4.62 24.13
N PRO A 182 15.67 -5.93 23.79
CA PRO A 182 14.47 -6.52 23.19
C PRO A 182 13.27 -6.03 23.98
N CYS A 183 12.25 -5.50 23.29
CA CYS A 183 11.05 -4.93 23.89
C CYS A 183 10.67 -5.73 25.13
N LYS A 184 11.05 -5.23 26.32
CA LYS A 184 10.58 -5.82 27.56
C LYS A 184 9.09 -5.60 27.52
N ASN A 185 8.33 -6.68 27.52
CA ASN A 185 6.87 -6.73 27.64
C ASN A 185 6.37 -5.60 28.54
N SER A 186 6.06 -4.45 27.96
CA SER A 186 5.07 -3.56 28.51
C SER A 186 3.75 -4.22 28.12
N PHE A 187 3.33 -5.15 28.98
CA PHE A 187 1.95 -5.59 29.07
C PHE A 187 1.08 -4.33 29.04
N ILE A 188 0.51 -4.01 27.89
CA ILE A 188 -0.80 -3.39 27.88
C ILE A 188 -1.71 -4.58 28.12
N THR A 189 -2.09 -4.77 29.39
CA THR A 189 -3.20 -5.62 29.76
C THR A 189 -4.38 -5.22 28.89
N ALA A 190 -4.73 -6.06 27.92
CA ALA A 190 -6.06 -6.08 27.32
C ALA A 190 -7.02 -6.60 28.41
N GLU A 191 -7.28 -5.75 29.40
CA GLU A 191 -8.39 -5.94 30.31
C GLU A 191 -9.60 -5.22 29.71
N HIS A 192 -10.65 -6.02 29.46
CA HIS A 192 -12.03 -5.65 29.15
C HIS A 192 -12.38 -5.27 27.70
N MET A 193 -12.69 -6.30 26.92
CA MET A 193 -13.87 -6.27 26.05
C MET A 193 -14.69 -7.55 26.30
N SER A 194 -15.50 -7.50 27.37
CA SER A 194 -16.73 -8.25 27.54
C SER A 194 -17.91 -7.31 27.34
#